data_AF-A0A968GZM3-F1
#
_entry.id   AF-A0A968GZM3-F1
#
_cell.length_a   1.000
_cell.length_b   1.000
_cell.length_c   1.000
_cell.angle_alpha   90.00
_cell.angle_beta   90.00
_cell.angle_gamma   90.00
#
_symmetry.space_group_name_H-M   'P 1'
#
loop_
_entity.id
_entity.type
_entity.pdbx_description
1 polymer ?
#
loop_
_entity_poly.entity_id
_entity_poly.type
_entity_poly.pdbx_seq_one_letter_code
_entity_poly.pdbx_strand_id
1 'polypeptide(L)'
;MTDQPPADRALEGGPAGTLEPYEVFRQEKEGGPMIHGGNVLAPDAVLAVHYAREMFGRRNESTRLWVVRRADVHVLDDPDLLDPPLDRSFKKPGGYVMRDKLAAARGKAGTSKPGARAAAHDTTGRRTGGEA
;
A
#
# COMPACT_ATOMS: atom_id res chain seq x y z
N MET A 1 22.16 3.44 -7.54
CA MET A 1 22.39 3.33 -6.09
C MET A 1 21.88 1.96 -5.66
N THR A 2 22.71 0.94 -5.84
CA THR A 2 22.45 -0.40 -5.34
C THR A 2 22.96 -0.40 -3.91
N ASP A 3 22.07 -0.42 -2.93
CA ASP A 3 22.43 -0.66 -1.54
C ASP A 3 22.88 -2.11 -1.45
N GLN A 4 24.19 -2.31 -1.62
CA GLN A 4 24.82 -3.60 -1.42
C GLN A 4 24.92 -3.77 0.10
N PRO A 5 24.26 -4.78 0.69
CA PRO A 5 24.35 -5.00 2.13
C PRO A 5 25.82 -5.18 2.53
N PRO A 6 26.22 -4.70 3.72
CA PRO A 6 27.62 -4.74 4.15
C PRO A 6 28.17 -6.17 4.06
N ALA A 7 29.29 -6.30 3.36
CA ALA A 7 29.94 -7.57 3.03
C ALA A 7 30.36 -8.40 4.26
N ASP A 8 30.39 -7.80 5.46
CA ASP A 8 30.86 -8.43 6.69
C ASP A 8 29.86 -9.36 7.39
N ARG A 9 28.64 -9.55 6.84
CA ARG A 9 27.74 -10.64 7.25
C ARG A 9 27.61 -11.76 6.22
N ALA A 10 28.49 -11.77 5.22
CA ALA A 10 28.64 -12.91 4.34
C ALA A 10 29.26 -14.08 5.13
N LEU A 11 28.53 -15.19 5.21
CA LEU A 11 29.05 -16.54 5.47
C LEU A 11 29.35 -16.97 6.92
N GLU A 12 28.65 -16.43 7.93
CA GLU A 12 28.45 -17.25 9.14
C GLU A 12 27.27 -18.19 8.86
N GLY A 13 27.56 -19.24 8.07
CA GLY A 13 26.69 -20.41 8.02
C GLY A 13 26.76 -21.06 9.39
N GLY A 14 25.60 -21.32 10.01
CA GLY A 14 25.53 -22.13 11.21
C GLY A 14 26.29 -23.45 11.02
N PRO A 15 26.68 -24.14 12.10
CA PRO A 15 27.52 -25.33 12.03
C PRO A 15 27.04 -26.26 10.91
N ALA A 16 27.96 -26.55 9.97
CA ALA A 16 27.67 -27.19 8.69
C ALA A 16 26.70 -28.37 8.87
N GLY A 17 25.51 -28.24 8.27
CA GLY A 17 24.44 -29.24 8.35
C GLY A 17 23.21 -28.84 9.16
N THR A 18 23.22 -27.71 9.88
CA THR A 18 22.04 -27.22 10.60
C THR A 18 21.15 -26.39 9.67
N LEU A 19 19.89 -26.79 9.54
CA LEU A 19 18.89 -26.01 8.82
C LEU A 19 18.29 -24.95 9.75
N GLU A 20 18.36 -23.70 9.34
CA GLU A 20 17.78 -22.58 10.08
C GLU A 20 16.53 -22.03 9.37
N PRO A 21 15.54 -21.52 10.11
CA PRO A 21 14.37 -20.88 9.53
C PRO A 21 14.66 -19.46 9.04
N TYR A 22 14.24 -19.19 7.81
CA TYR A 22 14.23 -17.87 7.17
C TYR A 22 12.80 -17.46 6.87
N GLU A 23 12.42 -16.26 7.30
CA GLU A 23 11.13 -15.65 6.97
C GLU A 23 11.17 -15.06 5.57
N VAL A 24 10.10 -15.28 4.80
CA VAL A 24 9.95 -14.79 3.44
C VAL A 24 8.79 -13.82 3.38
N PHE A 25 9.07 -12.61 2.90
CA PHE A 25 8.08 -11.59 2.60
C PHE A 25 7.99 -11.41 1.09
N ARG A 26 6.78 -11.21 0.57
CA ARG A 26 6.52 -10.99 -0.85
C ARG A 26 5.81 -9.67 -1.12
N GLN A 27 6.11 -9.06 -2.25
CA GLN A 27 5.37 -7.93 -2.80
C GLN A 27 4.62 -8.40 -4.06
N GLU A 28 3.30 -8.41 -4.04
CA GLU A 28 2.49 -8.93 -5.16
C GLU A 28 2.38 -7.93 -6.33
N LYS A 29 2.47 -6.62 -6.05
CA LYS A 29 2.35 -5.55 -7.04
C LYS A 29 3.42 -4.50 -6.78
N GLU A 30 3.96 -3.93 -7.85
CA GLU A 30 4.95 -2.86 -7.76
C GLU A 30 4.42 -1.68 -6.91
N GLY A 31 5.23 -1.22 -5.97
CA GLY A 31 4.84 -0.18 -5.01
C GLY A 31 3.91 -0.63 -3.87
N GLY A 32 3.45 -1.90 -3.88
CA GLY A 32 2.66 -2.47 -2.79
C GLY A 32 3.50 -2.78 -1.53
N PRO A 33 2.84 -3.10 -0.40
CA PRO A 33 3.56 -3.51 0.81
C PRO A 33 4.24 -4.88 0.63
N MET A 34 5.28 -5.11 1.43
CA MET A 34 5.82 -6.45 1.67
C MET A 34 4.90 -7.17 2.66
N ILE A 35 4.41 -8.35 2.29
CA ILE A 35 3.51 -9.18 3.10
C ILE A 35 4.22 -10.47 3.44
N HIS A 36 4.11 -10.93 4.69
CA HIS A 36 4.68 -12.22 5.10
C HIS A 36 3.99 -13.35 4.32
N GLY A 37 4.79 -14.15 3.60
CA GLY A 37 4.30 -15.26 2.79
C GLY A 37 4.49 -16.62 3.45
N GLY A 38 5.46 -16.74 4.35
CA GLY A 38 5.82 -17.99 5.01
C GLY A 38 7.32 -18.04 5.34
N ASN A 39 7.85 -19.25 5.48
CA ASN A 39 9.26 -19.47 5.78
C ASN A 39 9.87 -20.58 4.90
N VAL A 40 11.20 -20.63 4.88
CA VAL A 40 11.99 -21.74 4.33
C VAL A 40 13.06 -22.16 5.33
N LEU A 41 13.46 -23.43 5.26
CA LEU A 41 14.61 -23.95 6.02
C LEU A 41 15.83 -24.02 5.11
N ALA A 42 16.93 -23.43 5.52
CA ALA A 42 18.17 -23.40 4.74
C ALA A 42 19.41 -23.38 5.65
N PRO A 43 20.55 -23.91 5.18
CA PRO A 43 21.80 -23.87 5.95
C PRO A 43 22.47 -22.49 5.94
N ASP A 44 22.18 -21.67 4.93
CA ASP A 44 22.74 -20.32 4.77
C ASP A 44 21.81 -19.42 3.96
N ALA A 45 22.15 -18.12 3.91
CA ALA A 45 21.36 -17.11 3.24
C ALA A 45 21.30 -17.29 1.71
N VAL A 46 22.34 -17.85 1.09
CA VAL A 46 22.38 -18.07 -0.37
C VAL A 46 21.34 -19.10 -0.75
N LEU A 47 21.35 -20.26 -0.08
CA LEU A 47 20.36 -21.31 -0.31
C LEU A 47 18.94 -20.88 0.12
N ALA A 48 18.81 -20.08 1.19
CA ALA A 48 17.51 -19.53 1.60
C ALA A 48 16.86 -18.71 0.47
N VAL A 49 17.63 -17.85 -0.22
CA VAL A 49 17.13 -17.06 -1.36
C VAL A 49 16.71 -17.96 -2.53
N HIS A 50 17.47 -19.01 -2.82
CA HIS A 50 17.11 -19.97 -3.86
C HIS A 50 15.80 -20.69 -3.55
N TYR A 51 15.63 -21.17 -2.31
CA TYR A 51 14.39 -21.85 -1.89
C TYR A 51 13.20 -20.89 -1.87
N ALA A 52 13.40 -19.65 -1.40
CA ALA A 52 12.35 -18.63 -1.39
C ALA A 52 11.87 -18.29 -2.81
N ARG A 53 12.79 -18.16 -3.77
CA ARG A 53 12.45 -17.93 -5.19
C ARG A 53 11.60 -19.08 -5.74
N GLU A 54 11.97 -20.32 -5.44
CA GLU A 54 11.25 -21.50 -5.95
C GLU A 54 9.86 -21.63 -5.35
N MET A 55 9.70 -21.37 -4.05
CA MET A 55 8.42 -21.55 -3.36
C MET A 55 7.47 -20.36 -3.53
N PHE A 56 7.99 -19.13 -3.51
CA PHE A 56 7.18 -17.90 -3.44
C PHE A 56 7.26 -17.02 -4.69
N GLY A 57 8.12 -17.33 -5.66
CA GLY A 57 8.30 -16.55 -6.89
C GLY A 57 7.54 -17.09 -8.11
N ARG A 58 6.83 -18.21 -8.00
CA ARG A 58 6.19 -18.87 -9.16
C ARG A 58 5.04 -18.02 -9.72
N ARG A 59 4.80 -18.16 -11.02
CA ARG A 59 3.63 -17.60 -11.75
C ARG A 59 3.46 -16.07 -11.64
N ASN A 60 4.54 -15.32 -11.40
CA ASN A 60 4.49 -13.86 -11.21
C ASN A 60 3.57 -13.42 -10.06
N GLU A 61 3.37 -14.29 -9.06
CA GLU A 61 2.62 -13.93 -7.84
C GLU A 61 3.40 -12.93 -6.97
N SER A 62 4.71 -12.79 -7.21
CA SER A 62 5.61 -11.90 -6.48
C SER A 62 6.50 -11.09 -7.42
N THR A 63 6.48 -9.76 -7.27
CA THR A 63 7.36 -8.80 -7.95
C THR A 63 8.69 -8.59 -7.21
N ARG A 64 8.72 -8.84 -5.89
CA ARG A 64 9.92 -8.77 -5.03
C ARG A 64 9.79 -9.72 -3.85
N LEU A 65 10.92 -10.26 -3.38
CA LEU A 65 11.02 -11.06 -2.17
C LEU A 65 12.04 -10.44 -1.21
N TRP A 66 11.73 -10.44 0.09
CA TRP A 66 12.71 -10.28 1.16
C TRP A 66 12.87 -11.60 1.88
N VAL A 67 14.10 -11.96 2.20
CA VAL A 67 14.45 -13.18 2.91
C VAL A 67 15.31 -12.78 4.10
N VAL A 68 14.86 -13.13 5.29
CA VAL A 68 15.49 -12.69 6.55
C VAL A 68 15.63 -13.89 7.46
N ARG A 69 16.77 -14.07 8.14
CA ARG A 69 16.88 -15.10 9.18
C ARG A 69 15.85 -14.82 10.26
N ARG A 70 15.14 -15.84 10.74
CA ARG A 70 14.18 -15.67 11.85
C ARG A 70 14.87 -15.11 13.09
N ALA A 71 16.13 -15.49 13.34
CA ALA A 71 16.92 -15.00 14.47
C ALA A 71 17.17 -13.47 14.42
N ASP A 72 17.11 -12.86 13.22
CA ASP A 72 17.29 -11.42 13.03
C ASP A 72 15.95 -10.65 13.18
N VAL A 73 14.83 -11.34 13.39
CA VAL A 73 13.51 -10.74 13.62
C VAL A 73 13.28 -10.56 15.12
N HIS A 74 13.21 -9.30 15.56
CA HIS A 74 12.97 -8.95 16.95
C HIS A 74 11.49 -8.64 17.22
N VAL A 75 10.99 -9.14 18.35
CA VAL A 75 9.66 -8.78 18.85
C VAL A 75 9.78 -7.50 19.66
N LEU A 76 8.92 -6.53 19.35
CA LEU A 76 8.68 -5.35 20.18
C LEU A 76 7.27 -5.44 20.74
N ASP A 77 7.16 -5.75 22.02
CA ASP A 77 5.90 -5.98 22.75
C ASP A 77 5.61 -4.94 23.84
N ASP A 78 6.50 -3.97 24.02
CA ASP A 78 6.34 -2.86 24.97
C ASP A 78 5.22 -1.89 24.52
N PRO A 79 4.08 -1.82 25.23
CA PRO A 79 2.97 -0.95 24.86
C PRO A 79 3.33 0.54 24.85
N ASP A 80 4.24 0.98 25.73
CA ASP A 80 4.62 2.39 25.84
C ASP A 80 5.42 2.84 24.60
N LEU A 81 6.13 1.91 23.96
CA LEU A 81 6.83 2.14 22.69
C LEU A 81 5.89 2.04 21.48
N LEU A 82 4.85 1.22 21.56
CA LEU A 82 3.89 0.99 20.46
C LEU A 82 2.80 2.08 20.38
N ASP A 83 2.34 2.61 21.52
CA ASP A 83 1.37 3.71 21.60
C ASP A 83 1.95 4.92 22.37
N PRO A 84 2.94 5.63 21.80
CA PRO A 84 3.61 6.68 22.53
C PRO A 84 2.64 7.84 22.80
N PRO A 85 2.57 8.34 24.05
CA PRO A 85 1.58 9.32 24.51
C PRO A 85 1.68 10.73 23.87
N LEU A 86 2.58 10.93 22.91
CA LEU A 86 2.75 12.20 22.22
C LEU A 86 1.78 12.32 21.03
N ASP A 87 0.91 13.33 21.10
CA ASP A 87 0.01 13.70 20.02
C ASP A 87 0.77 13.93 18.70
N ARG A 88 0.67 12.97 17.77
CA ARG A 88 1.30 13.03 16.44
C ARG A 88 0.54 13.93 15.46
N SER A 89 -0.44 14.70 15.90
CA SER A 89 -1.20 15.65 15.06
C SER A 89 -0.29 16.65 14.32
N PHE A 90 0.88 16.97 14.86
CA PHE A 90 1.87 17.86 14.23
C PHE A 90 2.60 17.26 13.01
N LYS A 91 2.53 15.94 12.77
CA LYS A 91 3.20 15.27 11.63
C LYS A 91 2.29 14.95 10.46
N LYS A 92 0.97 15.20 10.58
CA LYS A 92 0.07 15.13 9.42
C LYS A 92 0.35 16.36 8.55
N PRO A 93 0.62 16.23 7.23
CA PRO A 93 0.61 17.37 6.32
C PRO A 93 -0.84 17.82 6.08
N GLY A 94 -1.49 18.29 7.14
CA GLY A 94 -2.74 19.04 7.12
C GLY A 94 -2.51 20.53 7.33
N GLY A 95 -1.25 20.98 7.28
CA GLY A 95 -0.83 22.37 7.48
C GLY A 95 -1.16 23.32 6.33
N TYR A 96 -2.11 23.00 5.45
CA TYR A 96 -2.79 24.04 4.68
C TYR A 96 -4.22 24.16 5.22
N VAL A 97 -4.43 25.33 5.83
CA VAL A 97 -5.65 26.07 6.18
C VAL A 97 -6.60 26.24 4.97
N MET A 98 -6.79 25.18 4.18
CA MET A 98 -7.44 25.16 2.86
C MET A 98 -8.93 25.01 3.05
N ARG A 99 -9.35 24.25 4.07
CA ARG A 99 -10.78 24.14 4.39
C ARG A 99 -11.33 25.49 4.83
N ASP A 100 -10.58 26.26 5.63
CA ASP A 100 -11.01 27.57 6.10
C ASP A 100 -10.95 28.64 4.99
N LYS A 101 -9.89 28.64 4.18
CA LYS A 101 -9.78 29.56 3.03
C LYS A 101 -10.78 29.23 1.91
N LEU A 102 -11.09 27.95 1.67
CA LEU A 102 -12.08 27.52 0.67
C LEU A 102 -13.51 27.79 1.14
N ALA A 103 -13.80 27.63 2.43
CA ALA A 103 -15.09 28.02 3.02
C ALA A 103 -15.28 29.55 2.97
N ALA A 104 -14.24 30.33 3.30
CA ALA A 104 -14.28 31.79 3.20
C ALA A 104 -14.40 32.28 1.73
N ALA A 105 -13.80 31.58 0.77
CA ALA A 105 -13.95 31.89 -0.66
C ALA A 105 -15.37 31.55 -1.17
N ARG A 106 -15.95 30.44 -0.72
CA ARG A 106 -17.33 30.03 -1.06
C ARG A 106 -18.39 30.94 -0.42
N GLY A 107 -18.11 31.54 0.74
CA GLY A 107 -19.00 32.54 1.34
C GLY A 107 -18.96 33.90 0.64
N LYS A 108 -17.84 34.24 -0.02
CA LYS A 108 -17.67 35.52 -0.76
C LYS A 108 -18.15 35.43 -2.21
N ALA A 109 -18.06 34.27 -2.84
CA ALA A 109 -18.63 34.04 -4.16
C ALA A 109 -20.07 33.54 -3.99
N GLY A 110 -21.04 34.47 -3.97
CA GLY A 110 -22.46 34.14 -4.01
C GLY A 110 -22.81 33.37 -5.28
N THR A 111 -22.71 32.04 -5.25
CA THR A 111 -23.17 31.18 -6.33
C THR A 111 -24.33 30.33 -5.82
N SER A 112 -25.54 30.79 -6.09
CA SER A 112 -26.75 29.98 -5.98
C SER A 112 -26.63 28.75 -6.88
N LYS A 113 -26.80 27.56 -6.30
CA LYS A 113 -26.95 26.30 -7.03
C LYS A 113 -28.12 26.42 -8.02
N PRO A 114 -27.94 26.20 -9.34
CA PRO A 114 -29.08 26.12 -10.24
C PRO A 114 -29.87 24.86 -9.91
N GLY A 115 -31.14 25.04 -9.55
CA GLY A 115 -32.08 23.94 -9.35
C GLY A 115 -32.31 23.19 -10.67
N ALA A 116 -32.32 21.86 -10.59
CA ALA A 116 -32.76 21.03 -11.70
C ALA A 116 -34.21 21.38 -12.04
N ARG A 117 -34.44 22.00 -13.21
CA ARG A 117 -35.79 22.20 -13.76
C ARG A 117 -36.16 20.99 -14.61
N ALA A 118 -37.32 20.43 -14.28
CA ALA A 118 -38.03 19.41 -15.02
C ALA A 118 -38.31 19.84 -16.47
N ALA A 119 -38.06 18.94 -17.42
CA ALA A 119 -38.51 19.09 -18.80
C ALA A 119 -39.98 18.63 -18.89
N ALA A 120 -40.88 19.60 -19.02
CA ALA A 120 -42.26 19.38 -19.42
C ALA A 120 -42.31 19.34 -20.96
N HIS A 121 -42.81 18.24 -21.50
CA HIS A 121 -43.13 18.09 -22.93
C HIS A 121 -44.60 18.47 -23.13
N ASP A 122 -44.86 19.64 -23.71
CA ASP A 122 -46.12 19.91 -24.40
C ASP A 122 -45.90 20.93 -25.52
N THR A 123 -46.20 20.53 -26.75
CA THR A 123 -46.52 21.45 -27.84
C THR A 123 -47.68 20.83 -28.61
N THR A 124 -48.86 21.09 -28.08
CA THR A 124 -50.14 21.06 -28.78
C THR A 124 -50.14 22.02 -29.97
N GLY A 125 -50.68 21.58 -31.13
CA GLY A 125 -51.49 22.49 -31.97
C GLY A 125 -51.43 22.43 -33.50
N ARG A 126 -52.07 21.41 -34.09
CA ARG A 126 -53.17 21.51 -35.10
C ARG A 126 -52.91 22.17 -36.48
N ARG A 127 -53.21 21.38 -37.54
CA ARG A 127 -54.00 21.66 -38.79
C ARG A 127 -53.43 20.79 -39.94
N THR A 128 -54.15 20.10 -40.82
CA THR A 128 -55.53 20.18 -41.37
C THR A 128 -55.91 18.80 -41.96
N GLY A 129 -57.21 18.52 -42.07
CA GLY A 129 -57.73 17.39 -42.84
C GLY A 129 -57.53 17.53 -44.35
N GLY A 130 -57.66 16.39 -45.05
CA GLY A 130 -57.63 16.29 -46.51
C GLY A 130 -58.05 14.88 -46.93
N GLU A 131 -59.24 14.82 -47.50
CA GLU A 131 -60.00 13.68 -48.03
C GLU A 131 -59.42 13.17 -49.36
N ALA A 132 -59.38 11.84 -49.55
CA ALA A 132 -59.63 11.08 -50.79
C ALA A 132 -59.43 9.58 -50.54
#